data_AF-A0A316W4E4-F1
#
_entry.id   AF-A0A316W4E4-F1
#
_cell.length_a   1.000
_cell.length_b   1.000
_cell.length_c   1.000
_cell.angle_alpha   90.00
_cell.angle_beta   90.00
_cell.angle_gamma   90.00
#
_symmetry.space_group_name_H-M   'P 1'
#
loop_
_entity.id
_entity.type
_entity.pdbx_description
1 polymer ?
#
loop_
_entity_poly.entity_id
_entity_poly.type
_entity_poly.pdbx_seq_one_letter_code
_entity_poly.pdbx_strand_id
1 'polypeptide(L)'
;MPEKQPESQAAAPAPVAVYDAVPHTETSEPIKYRAGPIWSLINDFALFISQLYYLPLVLLPIGLKHGGLLQDMTIVGLLYQIIVSIVGVFGTAVLVFASFTGFPAPIWTSLALGTSLRLLTALQGPLNNFTVKSPTGHNFPNEAWLLVTGIATTPDGQRKACQRISDLFGRDVVAIVNRSYGLVGDLLECLNQRDLHWPSRDERLGYNVLVKALLDPKNKRVVLVGHSQGGIMVSAWIDQLLADYNRSILSKIEIYTFASAANHLSAPVDANGSMPFANIEHFANEFDYVSRIGVLAFTSDQQKQLPVDGKASYLRRGPHPKLHPATLGRQADKGLGAGLAFEKPVTIESRFAGRLFVRPRTGHLIVSHYLGKDSILDSPNVKRFSRLTQYRDGGSPA
;
A
#
# COMPACT_ATOMS: atom_id res chain seq x y z
N MET A 1 34.05 -5.20 -40.07
CA MET A 1 32.71 -5.57 -39.56
C MET A 1 32.67 -5.15 -38.10
N PRO A 2 31.76 -4.25 -37.69
CA PRO A 2 31.68 -3.85 -36.29
C PRO A 2 31.08 -4.98 -35.46
N GLU A 3 31.78 -5.29 -34.38
CA GLU A 3 31.49 -6.33 -33.41
C GLU A 3 30.18 -6.03 -32.68
N LYS A 4 29.19 -6.93 -32.81
CA LYS A 4 27.92 -6.83 -32.08
C LYS A 4 28.22 -6.95 -30.58
N GLN A 5 27.95 -5.88 -29.82
CA GLN A 5 27.89 -5.96 -28.37
C GLN A 5 26.87 -7.02 -27.95
N PRO A 6 27.15 -7.82 -26.90
CA PRO A 6 26.21 -8.84 -26.44
C PRO A 6 24.97 -8.15 -25.86
N GLU A 7 23.80 -8.48 -26.41
CA GLU A 7 22.52 -8.17 -25.80
C GLU A 7 22.53 -8.70 -24.37
N SER A 8 22.50 -7.77 -23.41
CA SER A 8 22.29 -8.06 -21.99
C SER A 8 21.01 -8.88 -21.85
N GLN A 9 21.14 -10.21 -21.69
CA GLN A 9 20.03 -11.10 -21.35
C GLN A 9 19.27 -10.49 -20.17
N ALA A 10 18.03 -10.07 -20.41
CA ALA A 10 17.16 -9.60 -19.35
C ALA A 10 17.01 -10.73 -18.33
N ALA A 11 17.40 -10.49 -17.07
CA ALA A 11 17.22 -11.45 -16.00
C ALA A 11 15.75 -11.93 -15.99
N ALA A 12 15.54 -13.24 -15.88
CA ALA A 12 14.19 -13.80 -15.83
C ALA A 12 13.40 -13.14 -14.68
N PRO A 13 12.12 -12.78 -14.90
CA PRO A 13 11.32 -12.12 -13.87
C PRO A 13 11.23 -13.01 -12.63
N ALA A 14 11.41 -12.40 -11.45
CA ALA A 14 11.36 -13.11 -10.19
C ALA A 14 10.03 -13.89 -10.04
N PRO A 15 10.05 -15.13 -9.55
CA PRO A 15 8.83 -15.91 -9.37
C PRO A 15 7.91 -15.19 -8.39
N VAL A 16 6.63 -15.03 -8.77
CA VAL A 16 5.61 -14.43 -7.89
C VAL A 16 4.73 -15.54 -7.36
N ALA A 17 4.68 -15.69 -6.05
CA ALA A 17 3.78 -16.61 -5.39
C ALA A 17 2.36 -16.04 -5.35
N VAL A 18 1.37 -16.90 -5.54
CA VAL A 18 -0.05 -16.52 -5.62
C VAL A 18 -0.83 -17.24 -4.54
N TYR A 19 -1.54 -16.45 -3.74
CA TYR A 19 -2.34 -16.95 -2.62
C TYR A 19 -3.78 -16.48 -2.74
N ASP A 20 -4.73 -17.38 -2.49
CA ASP A 20 -6.14 -17.03 -2.36
C ASP A 20 -6.50 -16.96 -0.87
N ALA A 21 -6.87 -15.76 -0.40
CA ALA A 21 -7.29 -15.59 0.97
C ALA A 21 -8.70 -16.15 1.18
N VAL A 22 -8.84 -17.05 2.14
CA VAL A 22 -10.14 -17.52 2.61
C VAL A 22 -10.62 -16.70 3.81
N PRO A 23 -11.93 -16.43 3.91
CA PRO A 23 -12.52 -15.76 5.06
C PRO A 23 -12.18 -16.47 6.37
N HIS A 24 -12.18 -15.69 7.45
CA HIS A 24 -11.97 -16.14 8.82
C HIS A 24 -12.72 -17.45 9.16
N THR A 25 -11.97 -18.51 9.45
CA THR A 25 -12.45 -19.74 10.11
C THR A 25 -12.41 -19.56 11.63
N GLU A 26 -13.01 -20.49 12.38
CA GLU A 26 -13.02 -20.49 13.86
C GLU A 26 -11.63 -20.36 14.52
N THR A 27 -10.54 -20.64 13.79
CA THR A 27 -9.16 -20.60 14.29
C THR A 27 -8.45 -19.27 14.10
N SER A 28 -9.03 -18.31 13.37
CA SER A 28 -8.36 -17.05 13.02
C SER A 28 -8.69 -15.91 14.01
N GLU A 29 -7.69 -15.12 14.41
CA GLU A 29 -7.89 -14.03 15.39
C GLU A 29 -8.67 -12.86 14.74
N PRO A 30 -9.88 -12.53 15.23
CA PRO A 30 -10.75 -11.54 14.61
C PRO A 30 -10.15 -10.12 14.66
N ILE A 31 -10.67 -9.23 13.81
CA ILE A 31 -10.33 -7.80 13.85
C ILE A 31 -10.71 -7.24 15.23
N LYS A 32 -9.75 -6.58 15.90
CA LYS A 32 -9.86 -6.16 17.29
C LYS A 32 -10.58 -4.81 17.45
N TYR A 33 -11.80 -4.67 16.92
CA TYR A 33 -12.59 -3.43 17.07
C TYR A 33 -12.91 -3.06 18.53
N ARG A 34 -12.85 -4.03 19.46
CA ARG A 34 -13.14 -3.83 20.90
C ARG A 34 -11.88 -3.72 21.77
N ALA A 35 -10.69 -3.72 21.17
CA ALA A 35 -9.47 -3.49 21.93
C ALA A 35 -9.40 -2.04 22.43
N GLY A 36 -8.74 -1.83 23.56
CA GLY A 36 -8.49 -0.48 24.08
C GLY A 36 -7.66 0.33 23.06
N PRO A 37 -8.00 1.60 22.77
CA PRO A 37 -7.29 2.44 21.80
C PRO A 37 -5.77 2.48 21.99
N ILE A 38 -5.33 2.68 23.23
CA ILE A 38 -3.90 2.73 23.60
C ILE A 38 -3.24 1.36 23.36
N TRP A 39 -3.96 0.27 23.63
CA TRP A 39 -3.44 -1.08 23.42
C TRP A 39 -3.26 -1.39 21.94
N SER A 40 -4.22 -1.00 21.09
CA SER A 40 -4.08 -1.12 19.63
C SER A 40 -2.84 -0.38 19.13
N LEU A 41 -2.67 0.88 19.53
CA LEU A 41 -1.49 1.69 19.20
C LEU A 41 -0.19 1.05 19.67
N ILE A 42 -0.12 0.52 20.90
CA ILE A 42 1.09 -0.13 21.42
C ILE A 42 1.45 -1.38 20.62
N ASN A 43 0.46 -2.23 20.29
CA ASN A 43 0.73 -3.46 19.52
C ASN A 43 1.25 -3.14 18.12
N ASP A 44 0.61 -2.19 17.45
CA ASP A 44 0.93 -1.82 16.08
C ASP A 44 2.25 -1.03 16.01
N PHE A 45 2.54 -0.22 17.04
CA PHE A 45 3.86 0.37 17.22
C PHE A 45 4.94 -0.70 17.47
N ALA A 46 4.67 -1.71 18.29
CA ALA A 46 5.60 -2.82 18.51
C ALA A 46 5.85 -3.60 17.20
N LEU A 47 4.83 -3.78 16.37
CA LEU A 47 4.98 -4.36 15.03
C LEU A 47 5.91 -3.51 14.16
N PHE A 48 5.76 -2.19 14.15
CA PHE A 48 6.64 -1.28 13.39
C PHE A 48 8.10 -1.43 13.82
N ILE A 49 8.35 -1.43 15.13
CA ILE A 49 9.70 -1.63 15.68
C ILE A 49 10.26 -3.00 15.31
N SER A 50 9.43 -4.06 15.35
CA SER A 50 9.87 -5.42 15.01
C SER A 50 10.36 -5.57 13.56
N GLN A 51 9.83 -4.75 12.64
CA GLN A 51 10.18 -4.79 11.21
C GLN A 51 11.24 -3.76 10.81
N LEU A 52 11.78 -2.98 11.76
CA LEU A 52 12.68 -1.85 11.47
C LEU A 52 13.92 -2.25 10.65
N TYR A 53 14.35 -3.51 10.74
CA TYR A 53 15.41 -4.09 9.90
C TYR A 53 15.17 -3.94 8.39
N TYR A 54 13.92 -3.98 7.94
CA TYR A 54 13.56 -3.87 6.52
C TYR A 54 13.42 -2.42 6.04
N LEU A 55 13.41 -1.44 6.95
CA LEU A 55 13.21 -0.02 6.61
C LEU A 55 14.24 0.50 5.58
N PRO A 56 15.55 0.19 5.66
CA PRO A 56 16.52 0.62 4.64
C PRO A 56 16.23 0.06 3.24
N LEU A 57 15.48 -1.04 3.12
CA LEU A 57 15.19 -1.72 1.86
C LEU A 57 14.04 -1.08 1.07
N VAL A 58 13.32 -0.13 1.66
CA VAL A 58 12.20 0.61 1.04
C VAL A 58 12.62 1.33 -0.24
N LEU A 59 13.84 1.88 -0.27
CA LEU A 59 14.38 2.63 -1.42
C LEU A 59 15.25 1.78 -2.34
N LEU A 60 15.43 0.49 -2.03
CA LEU A 60 16.26 -0.41 -2.82
C LEU A 60 15.40 -1.30 -3.73
N PRO A 61 15.80 -1.51 -5.00
CA PRO A 61 16.98 -0.95 -5.66
C PRO A 61 16.78 0.50 -6.15
N ILE A 62 17.74 1.38 -5.89
CA ILE A 62 17.66 2.81 -6.26
C ILE A 62 17.48 3.03 -7.78
N GLY A 63 17.88 2.08 -8.63
CA GLY A 63 17.53 2.11 -10.04
C GLY A 63 18.07 3.30 -10.83
N LEU A 64 19.23 3.86 -10.45
CA LEU A 64 19.81 5.10 -11.01
C LEU A 64 19.83 5.15 -12.55
N LYS A 65 20.11 4.02 -13.21
CA LYS A 65 20.17 3.91 -14.68
C LYS A 65 18.83 4.20 -15.38
N HIS A 66 17.72 4.17 -14.65
CA HIS A 66 16.38 4.36 -15.20
C HIS A 66 15.71 5.62 -14.63
N GLY A 67 16.45 6.51 -13.96
CA GLY A 67 15.90 7.72 -13.33
C GLY A 67 15.67 7.59 -11.82
N GLY A 68 15.82 6.38 -11.27
CA GLY A 68 15.76 6.09 -9.83
C GLY A 68 14.58 6.71 -9.09
N LEU A 69 14.84 7.34 -7.94
CA LEU A 69 13.81 8.00 -7.11
C LEU A 69 13.01 9.06 -7.89
N LEU A 70 13.59 9.64 -8.96
CA LEU A 70 12.90 10.65 -9.76
C LEU A 70 11.81 10.07 -10.67
N GLN A 71 11.66 8.75 -10.74
CA GLN A 71 10.48 8.14 -11.35
C GLN A 71 9.21 8.33 -10.52
N ASP A 72 9.34 8.33 -9.19
CA ASP A 72 8.22 8.46 -8.26
C ASP A 72 8.08 9.88 -7.71
N MET A 73 9.16 10.66 -7.67
CA MET A 73 9.18 11.99 -7.05
C MET A 73 9.78 13.05 -7.98
N THR A 74 9.40 14.32 -7.81
CA THR A 74 10.13 15.45 -8.41
C THR A 74 11.26 15.90 -7.48
N ILE A 75 12.26 16.62 -7.99
CA ILE A 75 13.30 17.21 -7.13
C ILE A 75 12.67 18.17 -6.13
N VAL A 76 11.70 18.99 -6.56
CA VAL A 76 10.94 19.88 -5.68
C VAL A 76 10.18 19.09 -4.62
N GLY A 77 9.51 18.00 -5.01
CA GLY A 77 8.81 17.13 -4.07
C GLY A 77 9.74 16.46 -3.07
N LEU A 78 10.92 16.01 -3.50
CA LEU A 78 11.94 15.45 -2.62
C LEU A 78 12.48 16.49 -1.63
N LEU A 79 12.81 17.69 -2.09
CA LEU A 79 13.25 18.79 -1.24
C LEU A 79 12.17 19.18 -0.23
N TYR A 80 10.91 19.26 -0.66
CA TYR A 80 9.78 19.47 0.21
C TYR A 80 9.73 18.42 1.32
N GLN A 81 9.79 17.13 0.95
CA GLN A 81 9.77 16.01 1.90
C GLN A 81 10.91 16.06 2.91
N ILE A 82 12.12 16.42 2.46
CA ILE A 82 13.28 16.62 3.33
C ILE A 82 13.01 17.75 4.32
N ILE A 83 12.54 18.91 3.84
CA ILE A 83 12.26 20.08 4.68
C ILE A 83 11.18 19.77 5.73
N VAL A 84 10.03 19.22 5.32
CA VAL A 84 8.95 18.91 6.27
C VAL A 84 9.35 17.82 7.25
N SER A 85 10.18 16.85 6.83
CA SER A 85 10.70 15.82 7.72
C SER A 85 11.70 16.39 8.74
N ILE A 86 12.58 17.32 8.34
CA ILE A 86 13.46 18.04 9.25
C ILE A 86 12.62 18.84 10.27
N VAL A 87 11.67 19.64 9.79
CA VAL A 87 10.79 20.43 10.67
C VAL A 87 10.02 19.52 11.64
N GLY A 88 9.49 18.40 11.16
CA GLY A 88 8.80 17.41 11.97
C GLY A 88 9.72 16.79 13.04
N VAL A 89 10.87 16.23 12.64
CA VAL A 89 11.81 15.57 13.57
C VAL A 89 12.33 16.54 14.62
N PHE A 90 12.87 17.69 14.20
CA PHE A 90 13.42 18.68 15.12
C PHE A 90 12.33 19.31 15.98
N GLY A 91 11.19 19.69 15.39
CA GLY A 91 10.08 20.28 16.12
C GLY A 91 9.48 19.33 17.16
N THR A 92 9.31 18.05 16.81
CA THR A 92 8.88 17.02 17.78
C THR A 92 9.93 16.80 18.86
N ALA A 93 11.22 16.75 18.54
CA ALA A 93 12.28 16.62 19.55
C ALA A 93 12.28 17.79 20.56
N VAL A 94 12.13 19.03 20.06
CA VAL A 94 12.01 20.23 20.91
C VAL A 94 10.73 20.18 21.75
N LEU A 95 9.61 19.69 21.19
CA LEU A 95 8.36 19.53 21.94
C LEU A 95 8.50 18.49 23.07
N VAL A 96 9.16 17.37 22.79
CA VAL A 96 9.45 16.35 23.81
C VAL A 96 10.32 16.94 24.91
N PHE A 97 11.43 17.61 24.55
CA PHE A 97 12.30 18.28 25.52
C PHE A 97 11.56 19.33 26.36
N ALA A 98 10.76 20.19 25.70
CA ALA A 98 9.91 21.18 26.34
C ALA A 98 8.94 20.54 27.34
N SER A 99 8.34 19.40 26.98
CA SER A 99 7.38 18.69 27.84
C SER A 99 8.02 18.14 29.11
N PHE A 100 9.29 17.72 29.05
CA PHE A 100 10.02 17.21 30.22
C PHE A 100 10.62 18.32 31.09
N THR A 101 11.09 19.41 30.48
CA THR A 101 11.83 20.47 31.19
C THR A 101 10.98 21.68 31.53
N GLY A 102 9.83 21.84 30.88
CA GLY A 102 9.02 23.05 30.92
C GLY A 102 9.59 24.21 30.09
N PHE A 103 10.73 24.04 29.40
CA PHE A 103 11.38 25.11 28.64
C PHE A 103 11.86 24.66 27.24
N PRO A 104 11.54 25.40 26.16
CA PRO A 104 10.51 26.44 26.09
C PRO A 104 9.14 25.87 26.50
N ALA A 105 8.18 26.73 26.86
CA ALA A 105 6.90 26.22 27.38
C ALA A 105 6.22 25.29 26.35
N PRO A 106 5.75 24.08 26.76
CA PRO A 106 5.22 23.08 25.83
C PRO A 106 4.09 23.59 24.94
N ILE A 107 3.26 24.49 25.45
CA ILE A 107 2.16 25.08 24.70
C ILE A 107 2.64 25.91 23.51
N TRP A 108 3.68 26.73 23.69
CA TRP A 108 4.23 27.56 22.62
C TRP A 108 4.96 26.71 21.58
N THR A 109 5.69 25.68 22.03
CA THR A 109 6.34 24.73 21.12
C THR A 109 5.32 23.94 20.32
N SER A 110 4.22 23.50 20.95
CA SER A 110 3.12 22.80 20.26
C SER A 110 2.47 23.70 19.21
N LEU A 111 2.18 24.96 19.58
CA LEU A 111 1.62 25.95 18.65
C LEU A 111 2.57 26.23 17.48
N ALA A 112 3.86 26.44 17.74
CA ALA A 112 4.85 26.70 16.70
C ALA A 112 5.03 25.51 15.75
N LEU A 113 5.07 24.28 16.26
CA LEU A 113 5.12 23.09 15.44
C LEU A 113 3.84 22.94 14.60
N GLY A 114 2.67 23.08 15.24
CA GLY A 114 1.37 22.99 14.58
C GLY A 114 1.22 24.01 13.45
N THR A 115 1.57 25.28 13.70
CA THR A 115 1.51 26.33 12.66
C THR A 115 2.50 26.08 11.53
N SER A 116 3.72 25.63 11.84
CA SER A 116 4.73 25.30 10.84
C SER A 116 4.26 24.16 9.92
N LEU A 117 3.74 23.06 10.49
CA LEU A 117 3.20 21.94 9.71
C LEU A 117 1.99 22.36 8.89
N ARG A 118 1.11 23.21 9.43
CA ARG A 118 -0.05 23.75 8.70
C ARG A 118 0.36 24.61 7.52
N LEU A 119 1.34 25.49 7.70
CA LEU A 119 1.87 26.33 6.62
C LEU A 119 2.50 25.45 5.53
N LEU A 120 3.34 24.48 5.91
CA LEU A 120 3.97 23.55 4.98
C LEU A 120 2.92 22.73 4.22
N THR A 121 1.86 22.29 4.87
CA THR A 121 0.75 21.56 4.22
C THR A 121 0.02 22.45 3.21
N ALA A 122 -0.18 23.75 3.54
CA ALA A 122 -0.82 24.70 2.63
C ALA A 122 0.00 24.91 1.34
N LEU A 123 1.34 24.79 1.39
CA LEU A 123 2.21 24.88 0.21
C LEU A 123 1.99 23.74 -0.80
N GLN A 124 1.39 22.61 -0.39
CA GLN A 124 1.01 21.53 -1.32
C GLN A 124 -0.20 21.89 -2.20
N GLY A 125 -0.87 23.00 -1.90
CA GLY A 125 -1.99 23.51 -2.69
C GLY A 125 -3.37 23.00 -2.22
N PRO A 126 -4.45 23.50 -2.84
CA PRO A 126 -5.82 23.25 -2.40
C PRO A 126 -6.43 21.96 -2.97
N LEU A 127 -5.81 21.39 -4.01
CA LEU A 127 -6.33 20.25 -4.74
C LEU A 127 -6.22 18.97 -3.90
N ASN A 128 -7.38 18.41 -3.53
CA ASN A 128 -7.46 17.11 -2.86
C ASN A 128 -7.65 15.96 -3.86
N ASN A 129 -8.02 16.30 -5.10
CA ASN A 129 -8.07 15.36 -6.22
C ASN A 129 -7.82 16.10 -7.54
N PHE A 130 -7.36 15.36 -8.55
CA PHE A 130 -7.23 15.82 -9.94
C PHE A 130 -7.25 14.62 -10.89
N THR A 131 -7.55 14.82 -12.17
CA THR A 131 -7.56 13.75 -13.16
C THR A 131 -6.31 13.80 -14.04
N VAL A 132 -5.67 12.65 -14.24
CA VAL A 132 -4.66 12.43 -15.27
C VAL A 132 -5.33 11.75 -16.46
N LYS A 133 -5.14 12.31 -17.66
CA LYS A 133 -5.76 11.82 -18.89
C LYS A 133 -4.91 10.74 -19.54
N SER A 134 -5.57 9.73 -20.13
CA SER A 134 -4.92 8.68 -20.89
C SER A 134 -4.15 9.23 -22.09
N PRO A 135 -2.89 8.81 -22.31
CA PRO A 135 -2.12 9.22 -23.48
C PRO A 135 -2.61 8.56 -24.77
N THR A 136 -3.32 7.42 -24.68
CA THR A 136 -3.77 6.64 -25.84
C THR A 136 -5.03 7.20 -26.49
N GLY A 137 -5.74 8.12 -25.80
CA GLY A 137 -7.00 8.68 -26.28
C GLY A 137 -8.17 7.70 -26.29
N HIS A 138 -7.96 6.44 -25.84
CA HIS A 138 -9.05 5.49 -25.68
C HIS A 138 -10.03 5.99 -24.61
N ASN A 139 -11.30 6.05 -24.97
CA ASN A 139 -12.36 6.50 -24.07
C ASN A 139 -13.06 5.29 -23.46
N PHE A 140 -12.98 5.17 -22.13
CA PHE A 140 -13.69 4.16 -21.34
C PHE A 140 -14.77 4.86 -20.50
N PRO A 141 -15.87 5.34 -21.12
CA PRO A 141 -16.82 6.24 -20.46
C PRO A 141 -17.64 5.59 -19.35
N ASN A 142 -17.57 4.25 -19.24
CA ASN A 142 -18.30 3.46 -18.25
C ASN A 142 -17.41 2.95 -17.12
N GLU A 143 -16.16 3.40 -17.05
CA GLU A 143 -15.19 3.02 -16.03
C GLU A 143 -14.68 4.27 -15.30
N ALA A 144 -14.56 4.18 -13.98
CA ALA A 144 -13.87 5.19 -13.18
C ALA A 144 -12.67 4.57 -12.48
N TRP A 145 -11.48 5.13 -12.69
CA TRP A 145 -10.26 4.69 -12.04
C TRP A 145 -9.81 5.72 -11.02
N LEU A 146 -9.57 5.28 -9.79
CA LEU A 146 -9.15 6.12 -8.69
C LEU A 146 -7.84 5.56 -8.11
N LEU A 147 -6.87 6.44 -7.87
CA LEU A 147 -5.62 6.09 -7.20
C LEU A 147 -5.46 6.93 -5.94
N VAL A 148 -5.24 6.27 -4.81
CA VAL A 148 -4.78 6.90 -3.56
C VAL A 148 -3.41 6.34 -3.18
N THR A 149 -2.40 7.19 -3.12
CA THR A 149 -1.07 6.80 -2.61
C THR A 149 -0.97 7.03 -1.11
N GLY A 150 0.08 6.50 -0.51
CA GLY A 150 0.39 6.73 0.89
C GLY A 150 1.20 8.00 1.13
N ILE A 151 1.84 8.00 2.29
CA ILE A 151 2.66 9.08 2.83
C ILE A 151 3.93 9.36 2.04
N ALA A 152 4.61 10.44 2.41
CA ALA A 152 5.80 10.97 1.73
C ALA A 152 5.60 11.23 0.22
N THR A 153 4.35 11.27 -0.26
CA THR A 153 4.02 11.49 -1.67
C THR A 153 3.47 12.90 -1.83
N THR A 154 4.20 13.74 -2.55
CA THR A 154 3.71 15.08 -2.91
C THR A 154 2.69 15.00 -4.05
N PRO A 155 1.87 16.04 -4.30
CA PRO A 155 0.94 16.06 -5.43
C PRO A 155 1.60 15.75 -6.79
N ASP A 156 2.86 16.15 -6.97
CA ASP A 156 3.64 15.81 -8.17
C ASP A 156 3.99 14.32 -8.23
N GLY A 157 4.36 13.71 -7.10
CA GLY A 157 4.62 12.27 -7.02
C GLY A 157 3.35 11.46 -7.31
N GLN A 158 2.22 11.88 -6.74
CA GLN A 158 0.90 11.32 -7.06
C GLN A 158 0.60 11.43 -8.56
N ARG A 159 0.92 12.57 -9.20
CA ARG A 159 0.74 12.74 -10.64
C ARG A 159 1.57 11.74 -11.44
N LYS A 160 2.83 11.49 -11.06
CA LYS A 160 3.68 10.48 -11.70
C LYS A 160 3.13 9.07 -11.53
N ALA A 161 2.65 8.72 -10.34
CA ALA A 161 2.01 7.43 -10.10
C ALA A 161 0.73 7.25 -10.94
N CYS A 162 -0.14 8.26 -10.98
CA CYS A 162 -1.32 8.26 -11.85
C CYS A 162 -0.95 8.17 -13.34
N GLN A 163 0.07 8.91 -13.78
CA GLN A 163 0.55 8.82 -15.16
C GLN A 163 1.02 7.40 -15.47
N ARG A 164 1.78 6.77 -14.57
CA ARG A 164 2.24 5.38 -14.79
C ARG A 164 1.07 4.39 -14.92
N ILE A 165 0.07 4.49 -14.06
CA ILE A 165 -1.15 3.66 -14.17
C ILE A 165 -1.89 3.95 -15.47
N SER A 166 -2.03 5.23 -15.82
CA SER A 166 -2.67 5.68 -17.06
C SER A 166 -1.94 5.18 -18.30
N ASP A 167 -0.61 5.17 -18.31
CA ASP A 167 0.22 4.65 -19.39
C ASP A 167 0.10 3.12 -19.52
N LEU A 168 0.06 2.40 -18.41
CA LEU A 168 0.00 0.93 -18.41
C LEU A 168 -1.36 0.38 -18.82
N PHE A 169 -2.43 1.06 -18.42
CA PHE A 169 -3.79 0.57 -18.64
C PHE A 169 -4.54 1.39 -19.69
N GLY A 170 -4.10 2.58 -20.06
CA GLY A 170 -4.77 3.41 -21.06
C GLY A 170 -6.05 4.09 -20.58
N ARG A 171 -6.23 4.27 -19.25
CA ARG A 171 -7.42 4.89 -18.65
C ARG A 171 -7.12 6.24 -18.02
N ASP A 172 -8.14 7.10 -17.98
CA ASP A 172 -8.11 8.29 -17.16
C ASP A 172 -8.11 7.90 -15.67
N VAL A 173 -7.21 8.47 -14.89
CA VAL A 173 -7.06 8.16 -13.46
C VAL A 173 -7.33 9.39 -12.63
N VAL A 174 -8.29 9.28 -11.69
CA VAL A 174 -8.55 10.29 -10.67
C VAL A 174 -7.58 10.07 -9.52
N ALA A 175 -6.65 11.00 -9.34
CA ALA A 175 -5.78 11.07 -8.18
C ALA A 175 -6.58 11.52 -6.95
N ILE A 176 -6.51 10.78 -5.86
CA ILE A 176 -6.90 11.25 -4.52
C ILE A 176 -5.60 11.53 -3.76
N VAL A 177 -5.39 12.80 -3.42
CA VAL A 177 -4.14 13.27 -2.83
C VAL A 177 -4.23 13.13 -1.31
N ASN A 178 -3.42 12.25 -0.72
CA ASN A 178 -3.15 12.27 0.71
C ASN A 178 -1.97 13.21 0.97
N ARG A 179 -2.22 14.42 1.49
CA ARG A 179 -1.15 15.41 1.67
C ARG A 179 -0.24 14.98 2.81
N SER A 180 1.06 15.04 2.55
CA SER A 180 2.07 14.59 3.51
C SER A 180 2.38 15.65 4.56
N TYR A 181 2.47 15.23 5.81
CA TYR A 181 2.95 15.99 6.96
C TYR A 181 4.44 15.74 7.25
N GLY A 182 5.16 15.16 6.29
CA GLY A 182 6.53 14.69 6.46
C GLY A 182 6.60 13.42 7.30
N LEU A 183 7.76 12.75 7.30
CA LEU A 183 7.92 11.40 7.83
C LEU A 183 7.28 11.17 9.22
N VAL A 184 7.48 12.09 10.17
CA VAL A 184 6.94 11.96 11.53
C VAL A 184 5.43 12.16 11.58
N GLY A 185 4.93 13.22 10.95
CA GLY A 185 3.49 13.50 10.92
C GLY A 185 2.72 12.43 10.16
N ASP A 186 3.30 11.95 9.07
CA ASP A 186 2.82 10.85 8.24
C ASP A 186 2.73 9.54 9.03
N LEU A 187 3.76 9.19 9.82
CA LEU A 187 3.75 8.00 10.66
C LEU A 187 2.67 8.08 11.76
N LEU A 188 2.50 9.25 12.37
CA LEU A 188 1.46 9.47 13.38
C LEU A 188 0.06 9.42 12.76
N GLU A 189 -0.14 10.01 11.59
CA GLU A 189 -1.39 9.90 10.84
C GLU A 189 -1.70 8.43 10.52
N CYS A 190 -0.72 7.70 10.01
CA CYS A 190 -0.83 6.27 9.69
C CYS A 190 -1.34 5.46 10.89
N LEU A 191 -0.70 5.58 12.06
CA LEU A 191 -1.10 4.88 13.29
C LEU A 191 -2.51 5.30 13.75
N ASN A 192 -2.83 6.58 13.73
CA ASN A 192 -4.15 7.06 14.14
C ASN A 192 -5.26 6.57 13.19
N GLN A 193 -5.04 6.62 11.89
CA GLN A 193 -6.00 6.12 10.90
C GLN A 193 -6.19 4.60 11.05
N ARG A 194 -5.08 3.87 11.18
CA ARG A 194 -5.09 2.40 11.20
C ARG A 194 -5.64 1.80 12.50
N ASP A 195 -5.33 2.42 13.63
CA ASP A 195 -5.59 1.82 14.96
C ASP A 195 -6.79 2.46 15.65
N LEU A 196 -7.02 3.75 15.39
CA LEU A 196 -8.13 4.51 15.99
C LEU A 196 -9.27 4.79 15.03
N HIS A 197 -9.13 4.45 13.75
CA HIS A 197 -10.10 4.78 12.69
C HIS A 197 -10.42 6.28 12.67
N TRP A 198 -9.41 7.11 12.93
CA TRP A 198 -9.60 8.57 12.94
C TRP A 198 -9.34 9.13 11.56
N PRO A 199 -10.38 9.48 10.78
CA PRO A 199 -10.17 9.81 9.38
C PRO A 199 -9.51 11.17 9.22
N SER A 200 -8.55 11.27 8.30
CA SER A 200 -7.96 12.56 7.92
C SER A 200 -8.94 13.40 7.10
N ARG A 201 -8.64 14.68 6.89
CA ARG A 201 -9.47 15.53 6.01
C ARG A 201 -9.49 14.97 4.58
N ASP A 202 -8.34 14.52 4.10
CA ASP A 202 -8.18 14.10 2.71
C ASP A 202 -8.80 12.71 2.48
N GLU A 203 -8.80 11.85 3.50
CA GLU A 203 -9.57 10.61 3.53
C GLU A 203 -11.08 10.85 3.38
N ARG A 204 -11.65 11.78 4.17
CA ARG A 204 -13.09 12.10 4.08
C ARG A 204 -13.48 12.66 2.72
N LEU A 205 -12.63 13.53 2.15
CA LEU A 205 -12.88 14.09 0.82
C LEU A 205 -12.71 13.04 -0.28
N GLY A 206 -11.74 12.14 -0.14
CA GLY A 206 -11.52 11.02 -1.05
C GLY A 206 -12.71 10.06 -1.08
N TYR A 207 -13.30 9.75 0.08
CA TYR A 207 -14.53 8.95 0.16
C TYR A 207 -15.66 9.53 -0.69
N ASN A 208 -15.88 10.84 -0.62
CA ASN A 208 -16.90 11.52 -1.41
C ASN A 208 -16.64 11.41 -2.93
N VAL A 209 -15.37 11.40 -3.35
CA VAL A 209 -15.00 11.19 -4.76
C VAL A 209 -15.31 9.76 -5.19
N LEU A 210 -14.98 8.77 -4.36
CA LEU A 210 -15.28 7.36 -4.60
C LEU A 210 -16.79 7.11 -4.70
N VAL A 211 -17.57 7.60 -3.73
CA VAL A 211 -19.03 7.49 -3.72
C VAL A 211 -19.65 8.15 -4.96
N LYS A 212 -19.17 9.34 -5.33
CA LYS A 212 -19.63 10.02 -6.55
C LYS A 212 -19.38 9.18 -7.80
N ALA A 213 -18.22 8.55 -7.91
CA ALA A 213 -17.90 7.65 -9.03
C ALA A 213 -18.77 6.39 -9.01
N LEU A 214 -19.04 5.83 -7.83
CA LEU A 214 -19.83 4.61 -7.65
C LEU A 214 -21.31 4.78 -7.99
N LEU A 215 -21.88 5.91 -7.60
CA LEU A 215 -23.29 6.24 -7.81
C LEU A 215 -23.58 6.82 -9.19
N ASP A 216 -22.56 7.20 -9.97
CA ASP A 216 -22.78 7.62 -11.36
C ASP A 216 -23.33 6.43 -12.18
N PRO A 217 -24.54 6.54 -12.77
CA PRO A 217 -25.14 5.45 -13.53
C PRO A 217 -24.36 5.08 -14.80
N LYS A 218 -23.48 5.97 -15.29
CA LYS A 218 -22.58 5.65 -16.42
C LYS A 218 -21.53 4.62 -16.03
N ASN A 219 -21.07 4.68 -14.78
CA ASN A 219 -20.02 3.79 -14.30
C ASN A 219 -20.60 2.40 -14.02
N LYS A 220 -20.20 1.46 -14.88
CA LYS A 220 -20.43 0.02 -14.69
C LYS A 220 -19.33 -0.61 -13.85
N ARG A 221 -18.18 0.04 -13.78
CA ARG A 221 -17.00 -0.44 -13.06
C ARG A 221 -16.27 0.72 -12.40
N VAL A 222 -15.86 0.53 -11.15
CA VAL A 222 -15.05 1.48 -10.39
C VAL A 222 -13.80 0.75 -9.91
N VAL A 223 -12.65 1.14 -10.45
CA VAL A 223 -11.36 0.56 -10.12
C VAL A 223 -10.68 1.45 -9.08
N LEU A 224 -10.50 0.92 -7.87
CA LEU A 224 -9.88 1.59 -6.75
C LEU A 224 -8.49 1.02 -6.50
N VAL A 225 -7.46 1.85 -6.68
CA VAL A 225 -6.07 1.48 -6.47
C VAL A 225 -5.53 2.17 -5.22
N GLY A 226 -5.00 1.39 -4.27
CA GLY A 226 -4.33 1.89 -3.06
C GLY A 226 -2.85 1.54 -3.04
N HIS A 227 -1.98 2.47 -2.67
CA HIS A 227 -0.55 2.19 -2.47
C HIS A 227 -0.09 2.59 -1.07
N SER A 228 0.74 1.77 -0.42
CA SER A 228 1.30 2.11 0.90
C SER A 228 0.19 2.38 1.94
N GLN A 229 0.23 3.51 2.65
CA GLN A 229 -0.85 4.01 3.52
C GLN A 229 -2.18 4.24 2.79
N GLY A 230 -2.18 4.46 1.47
CA GLY A 230 -3.41 4.47 0.68
C GLY A 230 -4.21 3.18 0.84
N GLY A 231 -3.57 2.05 1.17
CA GLY A 231 -4.26 0.82 1.55
C GLY A 231 -5.09 0.94 2.84
N ILE A 232 -4.65 1.72 3.83
CA ILE A 232 -5.42 1.99 5.06
C ILE A 232 -6.70 2.76 4.71
N MET A 233 -6.56 3.81 3.89
CA MET A 233 -7.70 4.62 3.43
C MET A 233 -8.68 3.77 2.61
N VAL A 234 -8.18 2.92 1.71
CA VAL A 234 -9.01 1.97 0.97
C VAL A 234 -9.76 1.04 1.92
N SER A 235 -9.09 0.44 2.92
CA SER A 235 -9.77 -0.43 3.89
C SER A 235 -10.87 0.31 4.66
N ALA A 236 -10.59 1.52 5.15
CA ALA A 236 -11.57 2.33 5.86
C ALA A 236 -12.78 2.70 4.98
N TRP A 237 -12.55 3.08 3.73
CA TRP A 237 -13.63 3.36 2.79
C TRP A 237 -14.45 2.12 2.47
N ILE A 238 -13.81 0.96 2.36
CA ILE A 238 -14.50 -0.31 2.11
C ILE A 238 -15.38 -0.71 3.30
N ASP A 239 -14.88 -0.59 4.53
CA ASP A 239 -15.68 -0.80 5.74
C ASP A 239 -16.89 0.14 5.79
N GLN A 240 -16.69 1.41 5.44
CA GLN A 240 -17.77 2.38 5.38
C GLN A 240 -18.78 2.05 4.26
N LEU A 241 -18.31 1.70 3.06
CA LEU A 241 -19.18 1.32 1.94
C LEU A 241 -20.03 0.08 2.23
N LEU A 242 -19.48 -0.89 2.96
CA LEU A 242 -20.20 -2.08 3.42
C LEU A 242 -21.35 -1.74 4.38
N ALA A 243 -21.24 -0.63 5.12
CA ALA A 243 -22.30 -0.12 5.98
C ALA A 243 -23.30 0.76 5.21
N ASP A 244 -22.82 1.55 4.25
CA ASP A 244 -23.63 2.57 3.56
C ASP A 244 -24.45 2.01 2.38
N TYR A 245 -23.98 0.95 1.71
CA TYR A 245 -24.56 0.48 0.43
C TYR A 245 -24.79 -1.04 0.36
N ASN A 246 -25.74 -1.43 -0.48
CA ASN A 246 -26.04 -2.84 -0.76
C ASN A 246 -25.05 -3.46 -1.77
N ARG A 247 -25.04 -4.79 -1.83
CA ARG A 247 -24.15 -5.56 -2.72
C ARG A 247 -24.31 -5.24 -4.21
N SER A 248 -25.50 -4.84 -4.67
CA SER A 248 -25.68 -4.55 -6.10
C SER A 248 -24.89 -3.32 -6.54
N ILE A 249 -24.76 -2.32 -5.67
CA ILE A 249 -23.89 -1.15 -5.90
C ILE A 249 -22.42 -1.56 -5.74
N LEU A 250 -22.08 -2.27 -4.66
CA LEU A 250 -20.69 -2.65 -4.34
C LEU A 250 -20.07 -3.60 -5.37
N SER A 251 -20.89 -4.40 -6.06
CA SER A 251 -20.46 -5.34 -7.10
C SER A 251 -19.77 -4.68 -8.30
N LYS A 252 -19.86 -3.34 -8.44
CA LYS A 252 -19.13 -2.59 -9.47
C LYS A 252 -17.66 -2.36 -9.13
N ILE A 253 -17.27 -2.52 -7.87
CA ILE A 253 -15.96 -2.10 -7.37
C ILE A 253 -14.94 -3.21 -7.58
N GLU A 254 -13.80 -2.84 -8.16
CA GLU A 254 -12.59 -3.66 -8.20
C GLU A 254 -11.49 -2.98 -7.39
N ILE A 255 -10.84 -3.73 -6.51
CA ILE A 255 -9.89 -3.22 -5.52
C ILE A 255 -8.51 -3.79 -5.81
N TYR A 256 -7.51 -2.92 -5.98
CA TYR A 256 -6.13 -3.31 -6.21
C TYR A 256 -5.22 -2.57 -5.24
N THR A 257 -4.43 -3.27 -4.45
CA THR A 257 -3.48 -2.61 -3.54
C THR A 257 -2.04 -3.02 -3.79
N PHE A 258 -1.13 -2.06 -3.70
CA PHE A 258 0.31 -2.27 -3.80
C PHE A 258 0.95 -1.86 -2.48
N ALA A 259 1.74 -2.75 -1.87
CA ALA A 259 2.40 -2.47 -0.60
C ALA A 259 1.46 -1.98 0.51
N SER A 260 0.25 -2.56 0.64
CA SER A 260 -0.76 -2.04 1.58
C SER A 260 -0.28 -2.05 3.04
N ALA A 261 -0.37 -0.89 3.69
CA ALA A 261 -0.07 -0.71 5.12
C ALA A 261 -1.25 -1.02 6.05
N ALA A 262 -2.41 -1.39 5.49
CA ALA A 262 -3.61 -1.71 6.26
C ALA A 262 -3.39 -2.92 7.16
N ASN A 263 -4.26 -3.08 8.15
CA ASN A 263 -4.27 -4.26 9.03
C ASN A 263 -5.41 -5.25 8.70
N HIS A 264 -6.27 -4.90 7.74
CA HIS A 264 -7.31 -5.75 7.19
C HIS A 264 -7.78 -5.21 5.83
N LEU A 265 -8.63 -5.98 5.15
CA LEU A 265 -9.53 -5.51 4.10
C LEU A 265 -10.78 -6.41 4.10
N SER A 266 -11.90 -5.84 4.54
CA SER A 266 -13.15 -6.58 4.78
C SER A 266 -13.89 -6.88 3.48
N ALA A 267 -14.40 -8.11 3.35
CA ALA A 267 -15.35 -8.47 2.29
C ALA A 267 -16.17 -9.71 2.71
N PRO A 268 -17.21 -9.52 3.53
CA PRO A 268 -18.00 -10.65 4.04
C PRO A 268 -18.67 -11.40 2.89
N VAL A 269 -18.56 -12.72 2.84
CA VAL A 269 -19.26 -13.56 1.86
C VAL A 269 -20.75 -13.68 2.19
N ASP A 270 -21.61 -13.82 1.19
CA ASP A 270 -23.02 -14.16 1.42
C ASP A 270 -23.22 -15.68 1.67
N ALA A 271 -24.48 -16.09 1.84
CA ALA A 271 -24.83 -17.51 2.04
C ALA A 271 -24.38 -18.44 0.90
N ASN A 272 -24.13 -17.89 -0.29
CA ASN A 272 -23.66 -18.63 -1.46
C ASN A 272 -22.13 -18.55 -1.62
N GLY A 273 -21.41 -17.94 -0.67
CA GLY A 273 -19.97 -17.74 -0.74
C GLY A 273 -19.54 -16.60 -1.67
N SER A 274 -20.46 -15.75 -2.13
CA SER A 274 -20.14 -14.67 -3.07
C SER A 274 -19.63 -13.42 -2.37
N MET A 275 -18.58 -12.83 -2.92
CA MET A 275 -17.99 -11.58 -2.42
C MET A 275 -18.88 -10.38 -2.77
N PRO A 276 -18.85 -9.30 -1.98
CA PRO A 276 -19.63 -8.09 -2.25
C PRO A 276 -19.03 -7.22 -3.38
N PHE A 277 -17.78 -7.45 -3.75
CA PHE A 277 -17.03 -6.68 -4.75
C PHE A 277 -16.73 -7.54 -5.99
N ALA A 278 -16.50 -6.90 -7.15
CA ALA A 278 -16.18 -7.60 -8.39
C ALA A 278 -14.82 -8.30 -8.35
N ASN A 279 -13.81 -7.65 -7.76
CA ASN A 279 -12.48 -8.21 -7.64
C ASN A 279 -11.67 -7.57 -6.52
N ILE A 280 -10.76 -8.33 -5.92
CA ILE A 280 -9.83 -7.84 -4.90
C ILE A 280 -8.46 -8.50 -5.07
N GLU A 281 -7.42 -7.69 -5.28
CA GLU A 281 -6.06 -8.15 -5.43
C GLU A 281 -5.05 -7.30 -4.65
N HIS A 282 -4.06 -7.96 -4.08
CA HIS A 282 -2.98 -7.36 -3.29
C HIS A 282 -1.63 -7.75 -3.88
N PHE A 283 -0.74 -6.78 -4.05
CA PHE A 283 0.60 -6.94 -4.58
C PHE A 283 1.63 -6.53 -3.54
N ALA A 284 2.49 -7.46 -3.15
CA ALA A 284 3.49 -7.26 -2.11
C ALA A 284 4.90 -7.67 -2.57
N ASN A 285 5.88 -6.87 -2.17
CA ASN A 285 7.28 -7.26 -2.20
C ASN A 285 7.62 -7.81 -0.81
N GLU A 286 8.24 -8.98 -0.78
CA GLU A 286 8.52 -9.73 0.43
C GLU A 286 9.36 -8.94 1.46
N PHE A 287 10.34 -8.18 0.98
CA PHE A 287 11.27 -7.41 1.80
C PHE A 287 10.93 -5.93 1.87
N ASP A 288 9.73 -5.53 1.40
CA ASP A 288 9.23 -4.18 1.60
C ASP A 288 8.72 -4.00 3.03
N TYR A 289 9.35 -3.09 3.77
CA TYR A 289 8.97 -2.73 5.14
C TYR A 289 7.46 -2.52 5.29
N VAL A 290 6.83 -1.78 4.37
CA VAL A 290 5.40 -1.43 4.50
C VAL A 290 4.52 -2.65 4.29
N SER A 291 4.80 -3.47 3.28
CA SER A 291 4.14 -4.77 3.10
C SER A 291 4.24 -5.64 4.36
N ARG A 292 5.39 -5.63 5.05
CA ARG A 292 5.67 -6.44 6.25
C ARG A 292 5.02 -5.94 7.54
N ILE A 293 4.64 -4.67 7.63
CA ILE A 293 3.84 -4.12 8.74
C ILE A 293 2.34 -4.03 8.40
N GLY A 294 1.97 -4.40 7.17
CA GLY A 294 0.62 -4.34 6.65
C GLY A 294 0.19 -5.69 6.07
N VAL A 295 -0.07 -5.78 4.77
CA VAL A 295 -0.69 -6.96 4.15
C VAL A 295 -0.04 -8.31 4.47
N LEU A 296 1.29 -8.37 4.66
CA LEU A 296 2.00 -9.61 5.02
C LEU A 296 1.99 -9.91 6.53
N ALA A 297 1.71 -8.92 7.39
CA ALA A 297 1.67 -9.11 8.85
C ALA A 297 0.38 -9.77 9.34
N PHE A 298 -0.69 -9.68 8.54
CA PHE A 298 -2.04 -10.10 8.94
C PHE A 298 -2.56 -11.30 8.15
N THR A 299 -1.63 -12.10 7.65
CA THR A 299 -1.89 -13.45 7.12
C THR A 299 -1.54 -14.50 8.20
N SER A 300 -2.19 -15.66 8.16
CA SER A 300 -2.19 -16.65 9.27
C SER A 300 -0.85 -17.36 9.54
N ASP A 301 -0.67 -17.83 10.78
CA ASP A 301 0.46 -18.66 11.25
C ASP A 301 0.62 -20.00 10.48
N GLN A 302 -0.39 -20.46 9.72
CA GLN A 302 -0.27 -21.63 8.83
C GLN A 302 0.66 -21.37 7.64
N GLN A 303 1.00 -20.11 7.36
CA GLN A 303 2.03 -19.74 6.39
C GLN A 303 3.44 -19.69 7.01
N LYS A 304 3.88 -20.75 7.69
CA LYS A 304 5.29 -20.90 8.10
C LYS A 304 6.30 -20.86 6.93
N GLN A 305 5.81 -20.75 5.69
CA GLN A 305 6.56 -20.64 4.44
C GLN A 305 6.44 -19.26 3.76
N LEU A 306 5.55 -18.37 4.20
CA LEU A 306 5.75 -16.95 3.93
C LEU A 306 6.79 -16.46 4.94
N PRO A 307 7.79 -15.69 4.51
CA PRO A 307 8.78 -15.15 5.43
C PRO A 307 8.10 -14.04 6.21
N VAL A 308 7.41 -14.42 7.27
CA VAL A 308 6.78 -13.57 8.27
C VAL A 308 7.21 -14.16 9.61
N ASP A 309 8.18 -13.53 10.26
CA ASP A 309 8.48 -13.74 11.68
C ASP A 309 7.49 -13.00 12.60
N GLY A 310 6.37 -12.56 12.05
CA GLY A 310 5.38 -11.73 12.72
C GLY A 310 4.28 -12.54 13.41
N LYS A 311 4.62 -13.34 14.43
CA LYS A 311 3.59 -14.00 15.24
C LYS A 311 2.68 -12.98 15.91
N ALA A 312 1.38 -13.17 15.75
CA ALA A 312 0.25 -12.41 16.32
C ALA A 312 0.15 -12.45 17.87
N SER A 313 1.25 -12.55 18.60
CA SER A 313 1.30 -12.61 20.07
C SER A 313 2.43 -11.73 20.63
N TYR A 314 2.46 -10.46 20.21
CA TYR A 314 3.56 -9.54 20.54
C TYR A 314 3.70 -9.16 22.03
N LEU A 315 2.75 -9.53 22.89
CA LEU A 315 2.83 -9.27 24.34
C LEU A 315 2.58 -10.50 25.22
N ARG A 316 2.62 -11.73 24.69
CA ARG A 316 2.45 -12.97 25.49
C ARG A 316 3.64 -13.94 25.37
N ARG A 317 4.60 -13.75 26.30
CA ARG A 317 5.65 -14.68 26.82
C ARG A 317 6.83 -15.10 25.92
N GLY A 318 8.05 -14.78 26.39
CA GLY A 318 9.29 -15.55 26.18
C GLY A 318 10.49 -14.75 25.68
N PRO A 319 11.74 -15.09 26.07
CA PRO A 319 12.93 -14.36 25.62
C PRO A 319 13.10 -14.49 24.10
N HIS A 320 13.29 -13.35 23.45
CA HIS A 320 13.44 -13.21 22.00
C HIS A 320 14.46 -14.21 21.42
N PRO A 321 14.09 -15.06 20.44
CA PRO A 321 15.08 -15.80 19.70
C PRO A 321 15.91 -14.81 18.87
N LYS A 322 17.24 -14.86 19.05
CA LYS A 322 18.20 -14.13 18.23
C LYS A 322 18.06 -14.58 16.77
N LEU A 323 17.47 -13.76 15.92
CA LEU A 323 17.40 -14.02 14.47
C LEU A 323 18.70 -13.57 13.81
N HIS A 324 19.52 -14.57 13.44
CA HIS A 324 20.71 -14.37 12.61
C HIS A 324 20.31 -14.17 11.13
N PRO A 325 20.89 -13.21 10.40
CA PRO A 325 20.58 -12.94 8.98
C PRO A 325 20.95 -14.06 7.99
N ALA A 326 21.55 -15.17 8.44
CA ALA A 326 22.25 -16.11 7.57
C ALA A 326 21.43 -17.35 7.14
N THR A 327 20.21 -17.54 7.62
CA THR A 327 19.49 -18.82 7.43
C THR A 327 18.31 -18.76 6.45
N LEU A 328 17.84 -17.57 6.06
CA LEU A 328 16.64 -17.41 5.21
C LEU A 328 16.89 -17.67 3.70
N GLY A 329 18.14 -17.71 3.25
CA GLY A 329 18.49 -17.96 1.85
C GLY A 329 18.59 -19.44 1.45
N ARG A 330 18.39 -20.42 2.35
CA ARG A 330 18.55 -21.86 2.01
C ARG A 330 17.28 -22.71 2.12
N GLN A 331 16.21 -22.21 2.74
CA GLN A 331 14.97 -22.98 2.88
C GLN A 331 13.85 -22.55 1.91
N ALA A 332 13.89 -21.32 1.37
CA ALA A 332 13.04 -20.95 0.23
C ALA A 332 13.36 -21.80 -1.03
N ASP A 333 14.62 -22.20 -1.19
CA ASP A 333 15.08 -23.04 -2.31
C ASP A 333 14.77 -24.54 -2.18
N LYS A 334 14.20 -25.00 -1.06
CA LYS A 334 13.92 -26.45 -0.85
C LYS A 334 12.45 -26.82 -0.68
N GLY A 335 11.52 -25.90 -0.93
CA GLY A 335 10.07 -26.16 -0.77
C GLY A 335 9.18 -25.74 -1.94
N LEU A 336 9.52 -24.71 -2.70
CA LEU A 336 8.76 -24.29 -3.88
C LEU A 336 9.74 -23.97 -5.01
N GLY A 337 9.84 -24.89 -5.97
CA GLY A 337 10.77 -24.77 -7.08
C GLY A 337 10.59 -23.45 -7.83
N ALA A 338 11.64 -22.62 -7.79
CA ALA A 338 11.82 -21.49 -8.69
C ALA A 338 11.83 -22.02 -10.13
N GLY A 339 10.69 -21.92 -10.82
CA GLY A 339 10.55 -22.35 -12.22
C GLY A 339 9.27 -23.10 -12.56
N LEU A 340 8.47 -23.53 -11.58
CA LEU A 340 7.20 -24.19 -11.87
C LEU A 340 6.05 -23.17 -11.89
N ALA A 341 5.35 -23.09 -13.02
CA ALA A 341 4.06 -22.43 -13.10
C ALA A 341 3.17 -22.97 -11.97
N PHE A 342 2.67 -22.10 -11.08
CA PHE A 342 1.71 -22.54 -10.08
C PHE A 342 0.50 -23.14 -10.81
N GLU A 343 0.23 -24.42 -10.62
CA GLU A 343 -0.95 -25.05 -11.22
C GLU A 343 -2.23 -24.45 -10.64
N LYS A 344 -2.22 -24.11 -9.34
CA LYS A 344 -3.30 -23.43 -8.61
C LYS A 344 -2.74 -22.51 -7.52
N PRO A 345 -3.42 -21.39 -7.19
CA PRO A 345 -3.08 -20.57 -6.03
C PRO A 345 -3.13 -21.35 -4.72
N VAL A 346 -2.31 -20.96 -3.75
CA VAL A 346 -2.29 -21.56 -2.40
C VAL A 346 -3.31 -20.86 -1.51
N THR A 347 -4.19 -21.61 -0.86
CA THR A 347 -5.18 -21.04 0.05
C THR A 347 -4.55 -20.61 1.38
N ILE A 348 -4.89 -19.42 1.87
CA ILE A 348 -4.33 -18.85 3.10
C ILE A 348 -5.45 -18.24 3.96
N GLU A 349 -5.40 -18.39 5.28
CA GLU A 349 -6.24 -17.56 6.16
C GLU A 349 -5.60 -16.17 6.29
N SER A 350 -6.40 -15.11 6.16
CA SER A 350 -5.92 -13.73 6.15
C SER A 350 -7.01 -12.75 6.60
N ARG A 351 -6.61 -11.62 7.19
CA ARG A 351 -7.50 -10.46 7.39
C ARG A 351 -7.76 -9.66 6.11
N PHE A 352 -7.06 -10.00 5.04
CA PHE A 352 -7.24 -9.42 3.72
C PHE A 352 -8.01 -10.37 2.84
N ALA A 353 -9.20 -9.97 2.42
CA ALA A 353 -9.96 -10.70 1.42
C ALA A 353 -9.31 -10.63 0.02
N GLY A 354 -9.54 -11.65 -0.80
CA GLY A 354 -9.09 -11.66 -2.20
C GLY A 354 -7.74 -12.34 -2.42
N ARG A 355 -7.12 -12.04 -3.56
CA ARG A 355 -5.88 -12.70 -3.99
C ARG A 355 -4.66 -11.90 -3.61
N LEU A 356 -3.62 -12.56 -3.11
CA LEU A 356 -2.33 -11.97 -2.75
C LEU A 356 -1.22 -12.48 -3.67
N PHE A 357 -0.47 -11.55 -4.25
CA PHE A 357 0.70 -11.78 -5.08
C PHE A 357 1.96 -11.33 -4.32
N VAL A 358 2.87 -12.25 -4.04
CA VAL A 358 4.11 -11.96 -3.29
C VAL A 358 5.33 -12.21 -4.16
N ARG A 359 6.16 -11.18 -4.31
CA ARG A 359 7.43 -11.24 -5.06
C ARG A 359 8.62 -11.16 -4.09
N PRO A 360 9.62 -12.05 -4.18
CA PRO A 360 10.80 -12.07 -3.30
C PRO A 360 11.77 -10.94 -3.64
N ARG A 361 11.39 -9.69 -3.33
CA ARG A 361 12.14 -8.48 -3.66
C ARG A 361 12.05 -7.43 -2.58
N THR A 362 12.98 -6.49 -2.60
CA THR A 362 12.96 -5.23 -1.87
C THR A 362 12.20 -4.15 -2.66
N GLY A 363 11.96 -3.01 -2.02
CA GLY A 363 11.50 -1.80 -2.68
C GLY A 363 10.01 -1.54 -2.49
N HIS A 364 9.68 -0.29 -2.18
CA HIS A 364 8.33 0.14 -1.82
C HIS A 364 7.62 1.01 -2.88
N LEU A 365 8.38 1.88 -3.53
CA LEU A 365 7.88 2.85 -4.51
C LEU A 365 7.05 2.23 -5.64
N ILE A 366 5.85 2.77 -5.89
CA ILE A 366 4.88 2.17 -6.82
C ILE A 366 5.36 2.18 -8.26
N VAL A 367 5.94 3.29 -8.74
CA VAL A 367 6.38 3.42 -10.13
C VAL A 367 7.66 2.62 -10.33
N SER A 368 8.71 2.89 -9.55
CA SER A 368 10.02 2.28 -9.78
C SER A 368 10.10 0.82 -9.36
N HIS A 369 9.50 0.43 -8.23
CA HIS A 369 9.66 -0.93 -7.69
C HIS A 369 8.53 -1.88 -8.07
N TYR A 370 7.27 -1.43 -8.13
CA TYR A 370 6.14 -2.32 -8.44
C TYR A 370 5.77 -2.32 -9.92
N LEU A 371 5.70 -1.14 -10.53
CA LEU A 371 5.19 -0.94 -11.89
C LEU A 371 6.29 -0.55 -12.88
N GLY A 372 7.55 -0.72 -12.52
CA GLY A 372 8.71 -0.23 -13.27
C GLY A 372 9.04 -1.11 -14.48
N LYS A 373 10.31 -1.10 -14.88
CA LYS A 373 10.82 -1.97 -15.96
C LYS A 373 10.75 -3.46 -15.60
N ASP A 374 10.93 -3.75 -14.32
CA ASP A 374 10.81 -5.10 -13.76
C ASP A 374 9.54 -5.14 -12.91
N SER A 375 8.41 -5.01 -13.59
CA SER A 375 7.09 -4.88 -12.96
C SER A 375 6.67 -6.22 -12.37
N ILE A 376 6.01 -6.19 -11.20
CA ILE A 376 5.38 -7.40 -10.65
C ILE A 376 4.33 -7.95 -11.62
N LEU A 377 3.69 -7.07 -12.40
CA LEU A 377 2.69 -7.42 -13.41
C LEU A 377 3.27 -8.13 -14.64
N ASP A 378 4.60 -8.18 -14.79
CA ASP A 378 5.24 -8.90 -15.90
C ASP A 378 5.44 -10.38 -15.61
N SER A 379 5.31 -10.79 -14.34
CA SER A 379 5.43 -12.18 -13.91
C SER A 379 4.39 -13.09 -14.59
N PRO A 380 4.77 -14.27 -15.10
CA PRO A 380 3.85 -15.22 -15.72
C PRO A 380 2.67 -15.60 -14.81
N ASN A 381 2.91 -15.77 -13.50
CA ASN A 381 1.86 -16.11 -12.55
C ASN A 381 0.86 -14.95 -12.39
N VAL A 382 1.36 -13.72 -12.35
CA VAL A 382 0.49 -12.53 -12.25
C VAL A 382 -0.33 -12.38 -13.53
N LYS A 383 0.29 -12.49 -14.72
CA LYS A 383 -0.44 -12.46 -16.00
C LYS A 383 -1.53 -13.52 -16.11
N ARG A 384 -1.31 -14.69 -15.50
CA ARG A 384 -2.27 -15.80 -15.52
C ARG A 384 -3.43 -15.59 -14.56
N PHE A 385 -3.16 -15.09 -13.34
CA PHE A 385 -4.14 -15.09 -12.25
C PHE A 385 -4.67 -13.70 -11.87
N SER A 386 -4.09 -12.61 -12.35
CA SER A 386 -4.53 -11.25 -12.04
C SER A 386 -5.51 -10.73 -13.08
N ARG A 387 -6.68 -10.28 -12.62
CA ARG A 387 -7.63 -9.51 -13.42
C ARG A 387 -7.05 -8.14 -13.80
N LEU A 388 -6.21 -7.54 -12.94
CA LEU A 388 -5.55 -6.26 -13.26
C LEU A 388 -4.74 -6.33 -14.56
N THR A 389 -4.06 -7.45 -14.80
CA THR A 389 -3.25 -7.61 -16.01
C THR A 389 -4.07 -7.69 -17.30
N GLN A 390 -5.36 -8.02 -17.22
CA GLN A 390 -6.27 -8.02 -18.37
C GLN A 390 -6.56 -6.59 -18.85
N TYR A 391 -6.27 -5.58 -18.02
CA TYR A 391 -6.38 -4.17 -18.41
C TYR A 391 -5.18 -3.63 -19.20
N ARG A 392 -4.09 -4.40 -19.30
CA ARG A 392 -2.87 -3.88 -19.94
C ARG A 392 -3.14 -3.47 -21.38
N ASP A 393 -2.45 -2.41 -21.79
CA ASP A 393 -2.48 -1.93 -23.17
C ASP A 393 -3.90 -1.59 -23.67
N GLY A 394 -4.79 -1.16 -22.76
CA GLY A 394 -6.18 -0.81 -23.08
C GLY A 394 -7.15 -2.00 -23.12
N GLY A 395 -6.69 -3.23 -22.84
CA GLY A 395 -7.57 -4.41 -22.75
C GLY A 395 -8.62 -4.27 -21.65
N SER A 396 -9.71 -5.03 -21.69
CA SER A 396 -10.71 -5.05 -20.62
C SER A 396 -11.00 -6.50 -20.22
N PRO A 397 -11.10 -6.82 -18.93
CA PRO A 397 -11.49 -8.14 -18.49
C PRO A 397 -12.94 -8.41 -18.88
N ALA A 398 -13.17 -9.66 -19.28
CA ALA A 398 -14.47 -10.20 -19.60
C ALA A 398 -15.46 -10.07 -18.44
#